data_AF-A0A2W2BDY7-F1
#
_entry.id   AF-A0A2W2BDY7-F1
#
_cell.length_a   1.000
_cell.length_b   1.000
_cell.length_c   1.000
_cell.angle_alpha   90.00
_cell.angle_beta   90.00
_cell.angle_gamma   90.00
#
_symmetry.space_group_name_H-M   'P 1'
#
loop_
_entity.id
_entity.type
_entity.pdbx_description
1 polymer ?
#
loop_
_entity_poly.entity_id
_entity_poly.type
_entity_poly.pdbx_seq_one_letter_code
_entity_poly.pdbx_strand_id
1 'polypeptide(L)'
;MTDPGVPPPSPRAARLVRYAGLTGAVLLAVAGWLGGALPGATATRVWHAEHGLLTVALWLVGTGLLTGAWWALRRGAPSTRWAYLTAGLWALPLLVTAPSGSRDVYSYTCQGWAYAHGVDPYATGVAAAGCPWVDAVAPIWRDTPAPYGPFFLLLAALAVTVGGGLVGAVVALRLIAVAGVLLAALCLVGLARAAGVPPRRAAWLALAGPLVGVHLVAGAHNDALMLGLLLLGLLVLVRCPGRPRPLLVAGALLGLAVAVKAVALVVLPFAALAAVLGRYTVRTLWRDAGWLTAGVLAALAATALLSLSIIHI
;
A
#
# COMPACT_ATOMS: atom_id res chain seq x y z
N MET A 1 -29.85 5.58 6.96
CA MET A 1 -29.71 6.54 8.09
C MET A 1 -28.34 7.17 8.01
N THR A 2 -28.24 8.40 7.51
CA THR A 2 -27.01 9.21 7.55
C THR A 2 -26.82 9.72 8.97
N ASP A 3 -25.71 9.35 9.60
CA ASP A 3 -25.29 9.83 10.93
C ASP A 3 -25.47 11.37 11.00
N PRO A 4 -26.37 11.90 11.85
CA PRO A 4 -26.57 13.35 11.97
C PRO A 4 -25.22 13.97 12.29
N GLY A 5 -24.76 14.81 11.35
CA GLY A 5 -23.34 15.07 11.17
C GLY A 5 -22.66 15.49 12.47
N VAL A 6 -21.79 14.63 13.00
CA VAL A 6 -20.92 14.96 14.13
C VAL A 6 -20.30 16.32 13.83
N PRO A 7 -20.51 17.34 14.70
CA PRO A 7 -20.02 18.67 14.45
C PRO A 7 -18.50 18.64 14.28
N PRO A 8 -17.94 19.50 13.41
CA PRO A 8 -16.50 19.56 13.23
C PRO A 8 -15.82 19.87 14.57
N PRO A 9 -14.64 19.28 14.83
CA PRO A 9 -13.90 19.58 16.05
C PRO A 9 -13.54 21.06 16.11
N SER A 10 -13.37 21.59 17.32
CA SER A 10 -12.94 22.98 17.50
C SER A 10 -11.59 23.24 16.80
N PRO A 11 -11.31 24.46 16.31
CA PRO A 11 -10.03 24.79 15.67
C PRO A 11 -8.81 24.50 16.55
N ARG A 12 -8.95 24.67 17.88
CA ARG A 12 -7.91 24.33 18.86
C ARG A 12 -7.66 22.82 18.91
N ALA A 13 -8.71 22.01 19.01
CA ALA A 13 -8.59 20.55 19.03
C ALA A 13 -7.98 20.02 17.71
N ALA A 14 -8.41 20.55 16.57
CA ALA A 14 -7.86 20.18 15.28
C ALA A 14 -6.35 20.49 15.19
N ARG A 15 -5.92 21.67 15.63
CA ARG A 15 -4.49 22.03 15.67
C ARG A 15 -3.69 21.09 16.57
N LEU A 16 -4.17 20.83 17.78
CA LEU A 16 -3.50 19.91 18.71
C LEU A 16 -3.32 18.51 18.10
N VAL A 17 -4.38 17.97 17.47
CA VAL A 17 -4.32 16.66 16.81
C VAL A 17 -3.28 16.66 15.68
N ARG A 18 -3.30 17.67 14.79
CA ARG A 18 -2.34 17.76 13.69
C ARG A 18 -0.90 17.75 14.18
N TYR A 19 -0.59 18.58 15.17
CA TYR A 19 0.78 18.71 15.63
C TYR A 19 1.21 17.55 16.52
N ALA A 20 0.33 16.98 17.34
CA ALA A 20 0.62 15.76 18.09
C ALA A 20 0.97 14.60 17.14
N GLY A 21 0.18 14.39 16.08
CA GLY A 21 0.51 13.35 15.09
C GLY A 21 1.75 13.66 14.27
N LEU A 22 2.05 14.93 13.97
CA LEU A 22 3.30 15.32 13.30
C LEU A 22 4.50 15.03 14.20
N THR A 23 4.44 15.40 15.48
CA THR A 23 5.46 15.03 16.47
C THR A 23 5.63 13.52 16.51
N GLY A 24 4.53 12.77 16.56
CA GLY A 24 4.57 11.31 16.53
C GLY A 24 5.30 10.75 15.29
N ALA A 25 4.97 11.27 14.11
CA ALA A 25 5.61 10.88 12.86
C ALA A 25 7.11 11.24 12.79
N VAL A 26 7.51 12.40 13.34
CA VAL A 26 8.92 12.80 13.44
C VAL A 26 9.68 11.87 14.39
N LEU A 27 9.13 11.57 15.57
CA LEU A 27 9.76 10.63 16.51
C LEU A 27 9.95 9.25 15.90
N LEU A 28 8.95 8.77 15.13
CA LEU A 28 9.04 7.51 14.40
C LEU A 28 10.11 7.54 13.30
N ALA A 29 10.23 8.65 12.57
CA ALA A 29 11.27 8.81 11.57
C ALA A 29 12.68 8.80 12.19
N VAL A 30 12.85 9.49 13.33
CA VAL A 30 14.12 9.45 14.08
C VAL A 30 14.41 8.05 14.60
N ALA A 31 13.42 7.35 15.17
CA ALA A 31 13.57 5.97 15.60
C ALA A 31 13.95 5.03 14.43
N GLY A 32 13.39 5.26 13.25
CA GLY A 32 13.75 4.52 12.03
C GLY A 32 15.24 4.63 11.70
N TRP A 33 15.82 5.83 11.79
CA TRP A 33 17.24 6.04 11.54
C TRP A 33 18.16 5.53 12.66
N LEU A 34 17.72 5.58 13.92
CA LEU A 34 18.53 5.12 15.06
C LEU A 34 18.59 3.59 15.17
N GLY A 35 17.50 2.90 14.83
CA GLY A 35 17.43 1.45 15.02
C GLY A 35 16.25 0.79 14.29
N GLY A 36 15.80 1.37 13.18
CA GLY A 36 14.80 0.77 12.29
C GLY A 36 15.33 -0.47 11.57
N ALA A 37 14.69 -0.84 10.47
CA ALA A 37 15.03 -2.06 9.72
C ALA A 37 16.31 -1.92 8.88
N LEU A 38 17.33 -1.19 9.35
CA LEU A 38 18.59 -1.01 8.64
C LEU A 38 19.26 -2.36 8.29
N PRO A 39 20.01 -2.45 7.18
CA PRO A 39 20.82 -3.62 6.87
C PRO A 39 21.72 -3.99 8.06
N GLY A 40 21.70 -5.26 8.49
CA GLY A 40 22.52 -5.74 9.62
C GLY A 40 21.96 -5.48 11.04
N ALA A 41 20.88 -4.71 11.21
CA ALA A 41 20.23 -4.54 12.51
C ALA A 41 19.40 -5.80 12.87
N THR A 42 19.38 -6.33 14.09
CA THR A 42 18.43 -7.40 14.47
C THR A 42 17.67 -7.01 15.72
N ALA A 43 16.45 -7.52 15.91
CA ALA A 43 15.64 -7.20 17.09
C ALA A 43 16.36 -7.57 18.40
N THR A 44 17.11 -8.68 18.40
CA THR A 44 18.00 -9.07 19.50
C THR A 44 19.11 -8.05 19.75
N ARG A 45 19.60 -7.37 18.72
CA ARG A 45 20.61 -6.32 18.84
C ARG A 45 20.05 -4.99 19.29
N VAL A 46 18.74 -4.70 19.18
CA VAL A 46 18.19 -3.40 19.60
C VAL A 46 18.49 -3.15 21.08
N TRP A 47 18.34 -4.15 21.95
CA TRP A 47 18.63 -4.00 23.39
C TRP A 47 20.11 -3.82 23.72
N HIS A 48 21.00 -4.19 22.81
CA HIS A 48 22.45 -4.10 22.95
C HIS A 48 23.06 -2.99 22.07
N ALA A 49 22.25 -2.31 21.27
CA ALA A 49 22.67 -1.21 20.43
C ALA A 49 22.84 0.05 21.28
N GLU A 50 23.81 0.87 20.93
CA GLU A 50 24.12 2.15 21.61
C GLU A 50 22.88 3.03 21.82
N HIS A 51 21.97 3.06 20.83
CA HIS A 51 20.75 3.86 20.85
C HIS A 51 19.48 3.01 21.07
N GLY A 52 19.61 1.80 21.60
CA GLY A 52 18.54 0.81 21.72
C GLY A 52 17.31 1.28 22.48
N LEU A 53 17.51 1.65 23.74
CA LEU A 53 16.44 2.14 24.62
C LEU A 53 15.81 3.42 24.09
N LEU A 54 16.61 4.34 23.56
CA LEU A 54 16.13 5.57 22.95
C LEU A 54 15.25 5.28 21.73
N THR A 55 15.67 4.35 20.85
CA THR A 55 14.89 3.90 19.69
C THR A 55 13.52 3.37 20.11
N VAL A 56 13.48 2.48 21.12
CA VAL A 56 12.23 1.91 21.64
C VAL A 56 11.35 3.00 22.25
N ALA A 57 11.91 3.92 23.04
CA ALA A 57 11.16 5.03 23.65
C ALA A 57 10.55 5.95 22.59
N LEU A 58 11.34 6.38 21.60
CA LEU A 58 10.88 7.20 20.48
C LEU A 58 9.80 6.48 19.66
N TRP A 59 9.97 5.18 19.42
CA TRP A 59 8.98 4.37 18.72
C TRP A 59 7.67 4.26 19.49
N LEU A 60 7.72 3.98 20.80
CA LEU A 60 6.53 3.88 21.66
C LEU A 60 5.78 5.20 21.74
N VAL A 61 6.48 6.29 22.08
CA VAL A 61 5.89 7.63 22.20
C VAL A 61 5.37 8.10 20.84
N GLY A 62 6.15 7.90 19.78
CA GLY A 62 5.77 8.27 18.43
C GLY A 62 4.51 7.55 17.94
N THR A 63 4.43 6.24 18.16
CA THR A 63 3.25 5.42 17.85
C THR A 63 2.05 5.85 18.67
N GLY A 64 2.23 6.11 19.97
CA GLY A 64 1.16 6.55 20.86
C GLY A 64 0.59 7.91 20.46
N LEU A 65 1.45 8.88 20.13
CA LEU A 65 1.03 10.21 19.67
C LEU A 65 0.31 10.14 18.33
N LEU A 66 0.86 9.42 17.34
CA LEU A 66 0.27 9.29 16.01
C LEU A 66 -1.09 8.58 16.07
N THR A 67 -1.17 7.47 16.80
CA THR A 67 -2.41 6.70 16.98
C THR A 67 -3.46 7.46 17.78
N GLY A 68 -3.05 8.10 18.88
CA GLY A 68 -3.93 8.93 19.71
C GLY A 68 -4.50 10.11 18.93
N ALA A 69 -3.66 10.80 18.15
CA ALA A 69 -4.07 11.89 17.27
C ALA A 69 -5.08 11.41 16.21
N TRP A 70 -4.78 10.31 15.52
CA TRP A 70 -5.70 9.70 14.55
C TRP A 70 -7.05 9.33 15.18
N TRP A 71 -7.03 8.68 16.34
CA TRP A 71 -8.23 8.22 17.03
C TRP A 71 -9.10 9.36 17.60
N ALA A 72 -8.47 10.46 18.01
CA ALA A 72 -9.17 11.64 18.52
C ALA A 72 -10.16 12.23 17.51
N LEU A 73 -9.87 12.14 16.20
CA LEU A 73 -10.75 12.60 15.13
C LEU A 73 -11.41 11.46 14.33
N ARG A 74 -11.53 10.25 14.89
CA ARG A 74 -12.14 9.07 14.22
C ARG A 74 -13.56 9.30 13.70
N ARG A 75 -14.30 10.25 14.27
CA ARG A 75 -15.65 10.63 13.82
C ARG A 75 -15.64 11.56 12.60
N GLY A 76 -14.51 12.18 12.30
CA GLY A 76 -14.29 13.01 11.11
C GLY A 76 -13.35 14.19 11.37
N ALA A 77 -12.51 14.48 10.38
CA ALA A 77 -11.69 15.69 10.33
C ALA A 77 -12.55 16.97 10.17
N PRO A 78 -11.99 18.18 10.45
CA PRO A 78 -12.67 19.46 10.19
C PRO A 78 -13.21 19.60 8.77
N SER A 79 -12.43 19.17 7.77
CA SER A 79 -12.82 19.16 6.37
C SER A 79 -12.03 18.11 5.61
N THR A 80 -12.50 17.74 4.42
CA THR A 80 -11.76 16.83 3.53
C THR A 80 -10.39 17.39 3.19
N ARG A 81 -10.30 18.68 2.80
CA ARG A 81 -9.01 19.34 2.51
C ARG A 81 -8.07 19.26 3.70
N TRP A 82 -8.57 19.51 4.91
CA TRP A 82 -7.77 19.43 6.12
C TRP A 82 -7.22 18.00 6.34
N ALA A 83 -8.04 16.96 6.12
CA ALA A 83 -7.61 15.57 6.26
C ALA A 83 -6.46 15.22 5.31
N TYR A 84 -6.55 15.58 4.03
CA TYR A 84 -5.50 15.33 3.04
C TYR A 84 -4.20 16.06 3.39
N LEU A 85 -4.30 17.35 3.76
CA LEU A 85 -3.12 18.13 4.14
C LEU A 85 -2.45 17.59 5.40
N THR A 86 -3.23 17.18 6.41
CA THR A 86 -2.68 16.59 7.63
C THR A 86 -2.06 15.22 7.37
N ALA A 87 -2.71 14.35 6.58
CA ALA A 87 -2.16 13.05 6.21
C ALA A 87 -0.85 13.19 5.44
N GLY A 88 -0.80 14.10 4.46
CA GLY A 88 0.44 14.43 3.74
C GLY A 88 1.53 14.95 4.68
N LEU A 89 1.19 15.88 5.58
CA LEU A 89 2.11 16.43 6.57
C LEU A 89 2.71 15.34 7.48
N TRP A 90 1.90 14.36 7.92
CA TRP A 90 2.37 13.24 8.73
C TRP A 90 3.21 12.23 7.93
N ALA A 91 2.92 12.06 6.63
CA ALA A 91 3.67 11.18 5.76
C ALA A 91 5.07 11.72 5.40
N LEU A 92 5.27 13.04 5.36
CA LEU A 92 6.55 13.66 4.97
C LEU A 92 7.77 13.17 5.77
N PRO A 93 7.81 13.22 7.12
CA PRO A 93 8.96 12.70 7.86
C PRO A 93 9.14 11.19 7.65
N LEU A 94 8.04 10.45 7.49
CA LEU A 94 8.05 9.00 7.27
C LEU A 94 8.51 8.61 5.85
N LEU A 95 8.39 9.51 4.87
CA LEU A 95 8.88 9.30 3.51
C LEU A 95 10.41 9.23 3.46
N VAL A 96 11.06 10.04 4.29
CA VAL A 96 12.52 10.21 4.34
C VAL A 96 13.16 9.38 5.46
N THR A 97 12.41 8.51 6.14
CA THR A 97 12.97 7.61 7.15
C THR A 97 13.64 6.38 6.51
N ALA A 98 14.56 5.75 7.25
CA ALA A 98 14.95 4.38 6.97
C ALA A 98 13.73 3.45 7.05
N PRO A 99 13.70 2.33 6.30
CA PRO A 99 12.62 1.35 6.39
C PRO A 99 12.28 1.01 7.84
N SER A 100 11.00 1.08 8.19
CA SER A 100 10.52 0.88 9.55
C SER A 100 9.27 0.01 9.56
N GLY A 101 9.06 -0.73 10.65
CA GLY A 101 7.88 -1.59 10.84
C GLY A 101 7.96 -2.95 10.14
N SER A 102 8.78 -3.11 9.09
CA SER A 102 9.08 -4.40 8.46
C SER A 102 10.40 -4.36 7.68
N ARG A 103 10.91 -5.54 7.31
CA ARG A 103 12.03 -5.77 6.40
C ARG A 103 11.61 -6.16 4.99
N ASP A 104 10.31 -6.20 4.70
CA ASP A 104 9.79 -6.78 3.46
C ASP A 104 10.28 -6.03 2.20
N VAL A 105 10.60 -4.74 2.30
CA VAL A 105 11.22 -4.00 1.19
C VAL A 105 12.53 -4.63 0.70
N TYR A 106 13.30 -5.26 1.59
CA TYR A 106 14.52 -5.98 1.20
C TYR A 106 14.18 -7.30 0.51
N SER A 107 13.13 -7.99 0.95
CA SER A 107 12.59 -9.16 0.23
C SER A 107 12.17 -8.77 -1.18
N TYR A 108 11.45 -7.66 -1.36
CA TYR A 108 11.03 -7.16 -2.67
C TYR A 108 12.23 -6.83 -3.55
N THR A 109 13.23 -6.17 -2.97
CA THR A 109 14.45 -5.80 -3.68
C THR A 109 15.18 -7.05 -4.16
N CYS A 110 15.36 -8.06 -3.30
CA CYS A 110 16.03 -9.29 -3.69
C CYS A 110 15.22 -10.16 -4.66
N GLN A 111 13.89 -10.19 -4.54
CA GLN A 111 13.01 -10.86 -5.50
C GLN A 111 13.06 -10.18 -6.86
N GLY A 112 13.02 -8.84 -6.89
CA GLY A 112 13.21 -8.07 -8.12
C GLY A 112 14.58 -8.29 -8.75
N TRP A 113 15.63 -8.39 -7.93
CA TRP A 113 16.98 -8.70 -8.41
C TRP A 113 17.06 -10.10 -9.01
N ALA A 114 16.54 -11.12 -8.33
CA ALA A 114 16.53 -12.49 -8.84
C ALA A 114 15.78 -12.57 -10.17
N TYR A 115 14.60 -11.95 -10.22
CA TYR A 115 13.78 -11.87 -11.42
C TYR A 115 14.48 -11.15 -12.59
N ALA A 116 15.19 -10.04 -12.32
CA ALA A 116 15.96 -9.32 -13.33
C ALA A 116 17.16 -10.12 -13.88
N HIS A 117 17.59 -11.19 -13.18
CA HIS A 117 18.67 -12.10 -13.59
C HIS A 117 18.13 -13.42 -14.14
N GLY A 118 16.87 -13.48 -14.59
CA GLY A 118 16.28 -14.66 -15.20
C GLY A 118 15.98 -15.80 -14.22
N VAL A 119 16.12 -15.59 -12.90
CA VAL A 119 15.80 -16.60 -11.90
C VAL A 119 14.30 -16.58 -11.64
N ASP A 120 13.66 -17.76 -11.71
CA ASP A 120 12.25 -17.92 -11.36
C ASP A 120 12.02 -17.70 -9.85
N PRO A 121 11.39 -16.58 -9.44
CA PRO A 121 11.18 -16.28 -8.03
C PRO A 121 10.08 -17.13 -7.39
N TYR A 122 9.31 -17.89 -8.17
CA TYR A 122 8.28 -18.80 -7.66
C TYR A 122 8.82 -20.19 -7.34
N ALA A 123 10.00 -20.53 -7.87
CA ALA A 123 10.71 -21.77 -7.58
C ALA A 123 11.89 -21.56 -6.63
N THR A 124 12.53 -20.38 -6.66
CA THR A 124 13.82 -20.16 -6.00
C THR A 124 13.74 -19.02 -4.98
N GLY A 125 14.10 -19.32 -3.73
CA GLY A 125 14.28 -18.31 -2.68
C GLY A 125 15.45 -17.37 -2.99
N VAL A 126 15.41 -16.15 -2.44
CA VAL A 126 16.40 -15.10 -2.75
C VAL A 126 17.83 -15.40 -2.31
N ALA A 127 18.01 -16.27 -1.32
CA ALA A 127 19.33 -16.76 -0.91
C ALA A 127 19.94 -17.66 -1.98
N ALA A 128 19.19 -18.67 -2.43
CA ALA A 128 19.62 -19.59 -3.49
C ALA A 128 19.80 -18.86 -4.83
N ALA A 129 19.00 -17.83 -5.11
CA ALA A 129 19.16 -16.97 -6.28
C ALA A 129 20.48 -16.18 -6.27
N GLY A 130 21.14 -16.03 -5.12
CA GLY A 130 22.40 -15.30 -4.99
C GLY A 130 22.24 -13.79 -4.83
N CYS A 131 21.11 -13.31 -4.27
CA CYS A 131 20.91 -11.87 -4.09
C CYS A 131 22.04 -11.23 -3.26
N PRO A 132 22.69 -10.15 -3.73
CA PRO A 132 23.80 -9.51 -3.04
C PRO A 132 23.40 -8.84 -1.72
N TRP A 133 22.12 -8.66 -1.46
CA TRP A 133 21.58 -8.00 -0.25
C TRP A 133 20.79 -8.95 0.65
N VAL A 134 20.99 -10.27 0.51
CA VAL A 134 20.25 -11.30 1.27
C VAL A 134 20.33 -11.10 2.79
N ASP A 135 21.42 -10.54 3.30
CA ASP A 135 21.59 -10.28 4.74
C ASP A 135 20.62 -9.22 5.29
N ALA A 136 20.13 -8.31 4.44
CA ALA A 136 19.12 -7.33 4.82
C ALA A 136 17.70 -7.94 4.87
N VAL A 137 17.47 -9.03 4.13
CA VAL A 137 16.21 -9.78 4.11
C VAL A 137 16.00 -10.45 5.46
N ALA A 138 14.76 -10.41 5.97
CA ALA A 138 14.41 -11.11 7.20
C ALA A 138 14.69 -12.62 7.04
N PRO A 139 15.31 -13.29 8.03
CA PRO A 139 15.74 -14.69 7.88
C PRO A 139 14.65 -15.63 7.39
N ILE A 140 13.41 -15.46 7.86
CA ILE A 140 12.26 -16.29 7.46
C ILE A 140 11.94 -16.22 5.95
N TRP A 141 12.31 -15.13 5.28
CA TRP A 141 11.97 -14.89 3.87
C TRP A 141 13.10 -15.24 2.89
N ARG A 142 14.29 -15.62 3.38
CA ARG A 142 15.47 -15.84 2.52
C ARG A 142 15.32 -17.03 1.59
N ASP A 143 14.72 -18.11 2.09
CA ASP A 143 14.54 -19.37 1.36
C ASP A 143 13.09 -19.57 0.88
N THR A 144 12.22 -18.58 1.09
CA THR A 144 10.81 -18.67 0.70
C THR A 144 10.62 -18.14 -0.72
N PRO A 145 9.93 -18.88 -1.61
CA PRO A 145 9.51 -18.35 -2.91
C PRO A 145 8.65 -17.08 -2.80
N ALA A 146 8.62 -16.28 -3.85
CA ALA A 146 7.88 -15.03 -3.86
C ALA A 146 6.35 -15.28 -3.74
N PRO A 147 5.68 -14.70 -2.73
CA PRO A 147 4.23 -14.81 -2.58
C PRO A 147 3.48 -13.68 -3.32
N TYR A 148 4.16 -12.95 -4.21
CA TYR A 148 3.62 -11.78 -4.91
C TYR A 148 3.38 -12.10 -6.38
N GLY A 149 2.39 -11.44 -6.97
CA GLY A 149 2.06 -11.69 -8.36
C GLY A 149 3.06 -11.08 -9.36
N PRO A 150 2.94 -11.45 -10.64
CA PRO A 150 3.92 -11.10 -11.68
C PRO A 150 4.01 -9.60 -11.92
N PHE A 151 2.91 -8.84 -11.76
CA PHE A 151 2.94 -7.39 -11.96
C PHE A 151 3.83 -6.69 -10.92
N PHE A 152 3.79 -7.13 -9.66
CA PHE A 152 4.66 -6.56 -8.64
C PHE A 152 6.12 -6.96 -8.86
N LEU A 153 6.40 -8.21 -9.25
CA LEU A 153 7.76 -8.67 -9.51
C LEU A 153 8.41 -7.92 -10.68
N LEU A 154 7.66 -7.66 -11.75
CA LEU A 154 8.09 -6.78 -12.85
C LEU A 154 8.49 -5.39 -12.34
N LEU A 155 7.67 -4.79 -11.48
CA LEU A 155 7.94 -3.48 -10.90
C LEU A 155 9.13 -3.49 -9.93
N ALA A 156 9.30 -4.57 -9.16
CA ALA A 156 10.44 -4.74 -8.27
C ALA A 156 11.74 -4.93 -9.05
N ALA A 157 11.71 -5.70 -10.14
CA ALA A 157 12.84 -5.84 -11.05
C ALA A 157 13.19 -4.50 -11.71
N LEU A 158 12.20 -3.76 -12.21
CA LEU A 158 12.40 -2.42 -12.73
C LEU A 158 13.03 -1.50 -11.67
N ALA A 159 12.52 -1.51 -10.43
CA ALA A 159 13.03 -0.71 -9.32
C ALA A 159 14.51 -1.01 -9.01
N VAL A 160 14.91 -2.28 -9.07
CA VAL A 160 16.31 -2.70 -8.89
C VAL A 160 17.18 -2.20 -10.05
N THR A 161 16.72 -2.39 -11.29
CA THR A 161 17.45 -1.99 -12.50
C THR A 161 17.68 -0.48 -12.56
N VAL A 162 16.65 0.34 -12.28
CA VAL A 162 16.78 1.81 -12.29
C VAL A 162 17.45 2.34 -11.02
N GLY A 163 17.37 1.58 -9.91
CA GLY A 163 17.90 1.98 -8.62
C GLY A 163 19.42 1.87 -8.51
N GLY A 164 20.07 1.02 -9.31
CA GLY A 164 21.53 0.89 -9.37
C GLY A 164 22.19 0.37 -8.08
N GLY A 165 21.40 -0.08 -7.09
CA GLY A 165 21.87 -0.57 -5.79
C GLY A 165 20.74 -0.64 -4.76
N LEU A 166 21.03 -1.18 -3.58
CA LEU A 166 20.03 -1.42 -2.53
C LEU A 166 19.23 -0.18 -2.15
N VAL A 167 19.91 0.94 -1.88
CA VAL A 167 19.27 2.18 -1.44
C VAL A 167 18.39 2.75 -2.56
N GLY A 168 18.89 2.78 -3.80
CA GLY A 168 18.12 3.27 -4.94
C GLY A 168 16.90 2.39 -5.25
N ALA A 169 17.03 1.07 -5.12
CA ALA A 169 15.91 0.13 -5.27
C ALA A 169 14.84 0.35 -4.19
N VAL A 170 15.24 0.53 -2.93
CA VAL A 170 14.32 0.87 -1.82
C VAL A 170 13.62 2.20 -2.08
N VAL A 171 14.33 3.22 -2.58
CA VAL A 171 13.73 4.50 -2.95
C VAL A 171 12.71 4.32 -4.07
N ALA A 172 13.04 3.59 -5.14
CA ALA A 172 12.14 3.32 -6.25
C ALA A 172 10.88 2.56 -5.81
N LEU A 173 11.04 1.51 -4.99
CA LEU A 173 9.92 0.78 -4.38
C LEU A 173 9.05 1.68 -3.49
N ARG A 174 9.67 2.59 -2.73
CA ARG A 174 8.94 3.57 -1.92
C ARG A 174 8.14 4.54 -2.79
N LEU A 175 8.68 4.99 -3.91
CA LEU A 175 7.93 5.82 -4.87
C LEU A 175 6.72 5.09 -5.45
N ILE A 176 6.87 3.79 -5.76
CA ILE A 176 5.74 2.94 -6.19
C ILE A 176 4.67 2.84 -5.10
N ALA A 177 5.08 2.64 -3.84
CA ALA A 177 4.15 2.59 -2.71
C ALA A 177 3.42 3.95 -2.53
N VAL A 178 4.14 5.07 -2.60
CA VAL A 178 3.56 6.42 -2.56
C VAL A 178 2.58 6.65 -3.70
N ALA A 179 2.91 6.22 -4.92
CA ALA A 179 1.99 6.29 -6.06
C ALA A 179 0.69 5.52 -5.77
N GLY A 180 0.78 4.34 -5.15
CA GLY A 180 -0.36 3.58 -4.66
C GLY A 180 -1.23 4.34 -3.65
N VAL A 181 -0.60 4.97 -2.65
CA VAL A 181 -1.31 5.82 -1.66
C VAL A 181 -1.98 7.03 -2.34
N LEU A 182 -1.32 7.66 -3.31
CA LEU A 182 -1.89 8.78 -4.05
C LEU A 182 -3.08 8.33 -4.91
N LEU A 183 -3.00 7.18 -5.58
CA LEU A 183 -4.13 6.57 -6.29
C LEU A 183 -5.30 6.31 -5.33
N ALA A 184 -5.05 5.72 -4.16
CA ALA A 184 -6.06 5.55 -3.13
C ALA A 184 -6.68 6.89 -2.74
N ALA A 185 -5.86 7.91 -2.46
CA ALA A 185 -6.29 9.25 -2.09
C ALA A 185 -7.18 9.90 -3.16
N LEU A 186 -6.88 9.73 -4.44
CA LEU A 186 -7.71 10.22 -5.56
C LEU A 186 -9.11 9.59 -5.56
N CYS A 187 -9.22 8.35 -5.08
CA CYS A 187 -10.46 7.59 -5.13
C CYS A 187 -11.43 7.88 -3.98
N LEU A 188 -10.92 8.32 -2.83
CA LEU A 188 -11.68 8.36 -1.58
C LEU A 188 -12.92 9.24 -1.61
N VAL A 189 -12.87 10.41 -2.23
CA VAL A 189 -14.05 11.30 -2.29
C VAL A 189 -15.17 10.67 -3.11
N GLY A 190 -14.83 10.07 -4.25
CA GLY A 190 -15.81 9.41 -5.11
C GLY A 190 -16.44 8.20 -4.43
N LEU A 191 -15.62 7.33 -3.84
CA LEU A 191 -16.07 6.14 -3.13
C LEU A 191 -16.88 6.48 -1.87
N ALA A 192 -16.46 7.51 -1.10
CA ALA A 192 -17.20 7.93 0.08
C ALA A 192 -18.61 8.44 -0.27
N ARG A 193 -18.73 9.24 -1.34
CA ARG A 193 -20.03 9.73 -1.83
C ARG A 193 -20.92 8.58 -2.30
N ALA A 194 -20.35 7.65 -3.05
CA ALA A 194 -21.01 6.43 -3.49
C ALA A 194 -21.54 5.58 -2.32
N ALA A 195 -20.77 5.47 -1.23
CA ALA A 195 -21.15 4.74 -0.04
C ALA A 195 -22.07 5.53 0.92
N GLY A 196 -22.42 6.79 0.60
CA GLY A 196 -23.20 7.65 1.50
C GLY A 196 -22.47 8.07 2.79
N VAL A 197 -21.13 7.98 2.81
CA VAL A 197 -20.29 8.30 3.97
C VAL A 197 -19.65 9.69 3.80
N PRO A 198 -19.53 10.51 4.86
CA PRO A 198 -18.86 11.82 4.77
C PRO A 198 -17.42 11.71 4.26
N PRO A 199 -17.03 12.40 3.16
CA PRO A 199 -15.67 12.31 2.61
C PRO A 199 -14.57 12.73 3.58
N ARG A 200 -14.85 13.68 4.49
CA ARG A 200 -13.91 14.11 5.54
C ARG A 200 -13.54 12.98 6.52
N ARG A 201 -14.48 12.07 6.79
CA ARG A 201 -14.29 10.93 7.69
C ARG A 201 -13.57 9.81 6.96
N ALA A 202 -14.00 9.50 5.73
CA ALA A 202 -13.34 8.51 4.88
C ALA A 202 -11.86 8.87 4.63
N ALA A 203 -11.59 10.11 4.22
CA ALA A 203 -10.23 10.60 4.00
C ALA A 203 -9.36 10.53 5.27
N TRP A 204 -9.92 10.90 6.43
CA TRP A 204 -9.19 10.85 7.69
C TRP A 204 -8.84 9.42 8.09
N LEU A 205 -9.82 8.52 8.10
CA LEU A 205 -9.60 7.14 8.52
C LEU A 205 -8.69 6.39 7.54
N ALA A 206 -8.81 6.65 6.24
CA ALA A 206 -8.07 5.92 5.21
C ALA A 206 -6.67 6.48 4.91
N LEU A 207 -6.42 7.78 5.06
CA LEU A 207 -5.11 8.38 4.72
C LEU A 207 -4.26 8.74 5.94
N ALA A 208 -4.88 9.23 7.02
CA ALA A 208 -4.16 9.59 8.24
C ALA A 208 -4.00 8.41 9.21
N GLY A 209 -4.43 7.20 8.80
CA GLY A 209 -4.23 5.97 9.56
C GLY A 209 -2.74 5.74 9.82
N PRO A 210 -2.30 5.43 11.07
CA PRO A 210 -0.89 5.25 11.39
C PRO A 210 -0.18 4.22 10.49
N LEU A 211 -0.88 3.15 10.11
CA LEU A 211 -0.35 2.11 9.21
C LEU A 211 -0.03 2.64 7.81
N VAL A 212 -0.73 3.66 7.31
CA VAL A 212 -0.44 4.25 6.00
C VAL A 212 0.95 4.89 6.01
N GLY A 213 1.23 5.71 7.01
CA GLY A 213 2.55 6.35 7.12
C GLY A 213 3.65 5.34 7.45
N VAL A 214 3.44 4.52 8.48
CA VAL A 214 4.50 3.65 9.04
C VAL A 214 4.76 2.43 8.17
N HIS A 215 3.71 1.75 7.71
CA HIS A 215 3.84 0.50 6.99
C HIS A 215 3.89 0.73 5.47
N LEU A 216 2.90 1.43 4.90
CA LEU A 216 2.82 1.62 3.46
C LEU A 216 3.93 2.55 2.92
N VAL A 217 4.13 3.71 3.56
CA VAL A 217 5.12 4.70 3.10
C VAL A 217 6.52 4.38 3.61
N ALA A 218 6.74 4.41 4.93
CA ALA A 218 8.08 4.19 5.48
C ALA A 218 8.60 2.76 5.21
N GLY A 219 7.74 1.75 5.35
CA GLY A 219 8.04 0.36 5.01
C GLY A 219 8.04 0.03 3.52
N ALA A 220 7.64 0.97 2.64
CA ALA A 220 7.54 0.78 1.19
C ALA A 220 6.73 -0.47 0.79
N HIS A 221 5.61 -0.71 1.48
CA HIS A 221 4.84 -1.95 1.32
C HIS A 221 4.04 -1.98 0.02
N ASN A 222 4.08 -3.11 -0.68
CA ASN A 222 3.40 -3.29 -1.97
C ASN A 222 1.86 -3.26 -1.87
N ASP A 223 1.32 -3.47 -0.67
CA ASP A 223 -0.11 -3.31 -0.36
C ASP A 223 -0.63 -1.92 -0.77
N ALA A 224 0.22 -0.88 -0.74
CA ALA A 224 -0.16 0.45 -1.16
C ALA A 224 -0.56 0.51 -2.64
N LEU A 225 0.23 -0.13 -3.51
CA LEU A 225 -0.06 -0.20 -4.94
C LEU A 225 -1.30 -1.05 -5.19
N MET A 226 -1.40 -2.21 -4.54
CA MET A 226 -2.56 -3.10 -4.63
C MET A 226 -3.85 -2.37 -4.25
N LEU A 227 -3.86 -1.67 -3.11
CA LEU A 227 -5.01 -0.88 -2.66
C LEU A 227 -5.32 0.29 -3.61
N GLY A 228 -4.31 0.99 -4.13
CA GLY A 228 -4.50 2.08 -5.09
C GLY A 228 -5.22 1.62 -6.36
N LEU A 229 -4.75 0.53 -6.96
CA LEU A 229 -5.36 -0.09 -8.16
C LEU A 229 -6.77 -0.61 -7.87
N LEU A 230 -6.93 -1.30 -6.73
CA LEU A 230 -8.22 -1.85 -6.30
C LEU A 230 -9.27 -0.75 -6.12
N LEU A 231 -8.94 0.31 -5.37
CA LEU A 231 -9.85 1.42 -5.13
C LEU A 231 -10.17 2.19 -6.42
N LEU A 232 -9.21 2.31 -7.34
CA LEU A 232 -9.47 2.90 -8.65
C LEU A 232 -10.42 2.04 -9.48
N GLY A 233 -10.24 0.72 -9.49
CA GLY A 233 -11.17 -0.22 -10.13
C GLY A 233 -12.59 -0.08 -9.58
N LEU A 234 -12.74 -0.06 -8.25
CA LEU A 234 -14.04 0.16 -7.60
C LEU A 234 -14.63 1.54 -7.93
N LEU A 235 -13.82 2.59 -8.00
CA LEU A 235 -14.32 3.92 -8.36
C LEU A 235 -14.87 3.95 -9.78
N VAL A 236 -14.19 3.31 -10.73
CA VAL A 236 -14.66 3.17 -12.12
C VAL A 236 -15.99 2.43 -12.15
N LEU A 237 -16.13 1.33 -11.39
CA LEU A 237 -17.39 0.58 -11.30
C LEU A 237 -18.55 1.44 -10.82
N VAL A 238 -18.37 2.14 -9.71
CA VAL A 238 -19.50 2.88 -9.12
C VAL A 238 -19.85 4.13 -9.91
N ARG A 239 -18.89 4.74 -10.63
CA ARG A 239 -19.19 5.91 -11.47
C ARG A 239 -19.83 5.56 -12.81
N CYS A 240 -19.52 4.39 -13.36
CA CYS A 240 -19.94 3.98 -14.70
C CYS A 240 -20.48 2.54 -14.76
N PRO A 241 -21.45 2.16 -13.92
CA PRO A 241 -21.95 0.78 -13.85
C PRO A 241 -22.70 0.37 -15.12
N GLY A 242 -22.75 -0.93 -15.39
CA GLY A 242 -23.49 -1.52 -16.53
C GLY A 242 -22.96 -1.21 -17.94
N ARG A 243 -21.80 -0.53 -18.08
CA ARG A 243 -21.19 -0.21 -19.38
C ARG A 243 -19.98 -1.12 -19.66
N PRO A 244 -19.89 -1.78 -20.83
CA PRO A 244 -18.87 -2.80 -21.09
C PRO A 244 -17.43 -2.28 -21.01
N ARG A 245 -17.15 -1.10 -21.58
CA ARG A 245 -15.80 -0.50 -21.56
C ARG A 245 -15.33 -0.17 -20.13
N PRO A 246 -16.08 0.58 -19.30
CA PRO A 246 -15.74 0.77 -17.88
C PRO A 246 -15.60 -0.53 -17.08
N LEU A 247 -16.45 -1.54 -17.34
CA LEU A 247 -16.35 -2.84 -16.68
C LEU A 247 -15.05 -3.56 -17.03
N LEU A 248 -14.62 -3.51 -18.29
CA LEU A 248 -13.32 -4.03 -18.73
C LEU A 248 -12.16 -3.30 -18.06
N VAL A 249 -12.20 -1.96 -18.01
CA VAL A 249 -11.15 -1.15 -17.35
C VAL A 249 -11.09 -1.44 -15.85
N ALA A 250 -12.23 -1.49 -15.18
CA ALA A 250 -12.29 -1.86 -13.77
C ALA A 250 -11.77 -3.27 -13.53
N GLY A 251 -12.16 -4.23 -14.38
CA GLY A 251 -11.66 -5.59 -14.36
C GLY A 251 -10.15 -5.65 -14.50
N ALA A 252 -9.58 -4.92 -15.46
CA ALA A 252 -8.14 -4.84 -15.67
C ALA A 252 -7.41 -4.26 -14.44
N LEU A 253 -7.92 -3.20 -13.84
CA LEU A 253 -7.36 -2.61 -12.61
C LEU A 253 -7.40 -3.60 -11.42
N LEU A 254 -8.51 -4.32 -11.26
CA LEU A 254 -8.63 -5.35 -10.22
C LEU A 254 -7.72 -6.56 -10.52
N GLY A 255 -7.58 -6.95 -11.79
CA GLY A 255 -6.63 -7.98 -12.21
C GLY A 255 -5.18 -7.59 -11.94
N LEU A 256 -4.81 -6.33 -12.20
CA LEU A 256 -3.49 -5.80 -11.81
C LEU A 256 -3.30 -5.79 -10.29
N ALA A 257 -4.33 -5.44 -9.51
CA ALA A 257 -4.27 -5.52 -8.05
C ALA A 257 -4.04 -6.96 -7.55
N VAL A 258 -4.71 -7.95 -8.15
CA VAL A 258 -4.48 -9.39 -7.90
C VAL A 258 -3.06 -9.79 -8.31
N ALA A 259 -2.56 -9.29 -9.45
CA ALA A 259 -1.20 -9.49 -9.91
C ALA A 259 -0.14 -8.75 -9.06
N VAL A 260 -0.54 -7.88 -8.12
CA VAL A 260 0.34 -7.43 -7.03
C VAL A 260 0.27 -8.41 -5.87
N LYS A 261 -0.94 -8.70 -5.38
CA LYS A 261 -1.15 -9.54 -4.20
C LYS A 261 -2.47 -10.30 -4.29
N ALA A 262 -2.42 -11.63 -4.14
CA ALA A 262 -3.57 -12.52 -4.30
C ALA A 262 -4.76 -12.18 -3.38
N VAL A 263 -4.52 -11.56 -2.22
CA VAL A 263 -5.59 -11.12 -1.30
C VAL A 263 -6.62 -10.20 -1.96
N ALA A 264 -6.26 -9.48 -3.03
CA ALA A 264 -7.20 -8.65 -3.79
C ALA A 264 -8.33 -9.47 -4.47
N LEU A 265 -8.17 -10.78 -4.65
CA LEU A 265 -9.20 -11.68 -5.19
C LEU A 265 -10.51 -11.61 -4.40
N VAL A 266 -10.42 -11.36 -3.08
CA VAL A 266 -11.57 -11.26 -2.18
C VAL A 266 -12.55 -10.19 -2.65
N VAL A 267 -12.10 -9.15 -3.36
CA VAL A 267 -12.97 -8.07 -3.84
C VAL A 267 -13.77 -8.45 -5.10
N LEU A 268 -13.32 -9.43 -5.89
CA LEU A 268 -13.94 -9.73 -7.19
C LEU A 268 -15.43 -10.10 -7.13
N PRO A 269 -15.91 -10.95 -6.19
CA PRO A 269 -17.33 -11.25 -6.08
C PRO A 269 -18.17 -10.01 -5.76
N PHE A 270 -17.68 -9.12 -4.89
CA PHE A 270 -18.37 -7.88 -4.54
C PHE A 270 -18.34 -6.88 -5.69
N ALA A 271 -17.25 -6.82 -6.44
CA ALA A 271 -17.13 -5.99 -7.64
C ALA A 271 -18.10 -6.46 -8.74
N ALA A 272 -18.28 -7.77 -8.91
CA ALA A 272 -19.26 -8.33 -9.84
C ALA A 272 -20.71 -7.94 -9.46
N LEU A 273 -21.03 -7.93 -8.16
CA LEU A 273 -22.33 -7.45 -7.67
C LEU A 273 -22.49 -5.93 -7.85
N ALA A 274 -21.43 -5.16 -7.62
CA ALA A 274 -21.44 -3.70 -7.78
C ALA A 274 -21.48 -3.25 -9.26
N ALA A 275 -21.07 -4.12 -10.18
CA ALA A 275 -21.07 -3.87 -11.62
C ALA A 275 -22.49 -3.78 -12.22
N VAL A 276 -23.47 -4.44 -11.59
CA VAL A 276 -24.84 -4.53 -12.10
C VAL A 276 -25.58 -3.22 -11.87
N LEU A 277 -26.05 -2.60 -12.95
CA LEU A 277 -26.94 -1.43 -12.89
C LEU A 277 -28.40 -1.87 -13.00
N GLY A 278 -29.22 -1.52 -12.00
CA GLY A 278 -30.67 -1.73 -12.04
C GLY A 278 -31.11 -3.04 -11.37
N ARG A 279 -32.02 -3.79 -12.00
CA ARG A 279 -32.56 -5.02 -11.41
C ARG A 279 -31.52 -6.14 -11.44
N TYR A 280 -31.28 -6.72 -10.27
CA TYR A 280 -30.48 -7.92 -10.13
C TYR A 280 -31.22 -9.11 -10.71
N THR A 281 -30.74 -9.60 -11.85
CA THR A 281 -31.17 -10.85 -12.47
C THR A 281 -29.93 -11.68 -12.77
N VAL A 282 -30.08 -13.00 -12.83
CA VAL A 282 -28.98 -13.90 -13.19
C VAL A 282 -28.36 -13.47 -14.53
N ARG A 283 -29.19 -13.10 -15.52
CA ARG A 283 -28.71 -12.65 -16.84
C ARG A 283 -27.90 -11.36 -16.80
N THR A 284 -28.34 -10.35 -16.05
CA THR A 284 -27.62 -9.07 -15.94
C THR A 284 -26.32 -9.24 -15.16
N LEU A 285 -26.31 -10.07 -14.13
CA LEU A 285 -25.10 -10.44 -13.41
C LEU A 285 -24.08 -11.12 -14.32
N TRP A 286 -24.46 -12.18 -15.05
CA TRP A 286 -23.54 -12.87 -15.96
C TRP A 286 -22.97 -11.96 -17.03
N ARG A 287 -23.79 -11.07 -17.61
CA ARG A 287 -23.32 -10.12 -18.64
C ARG A 287 -22.28 -9.15 -18.08
N ASP A 288 -22.59 -8.50 -16.96
CA ASP A 288 -21.74 -7.43 -16.43
C ASP A 288 -20.50 -8.00 -15.72
N ALA A 289 -20.66 -9.12 -15.00
CA ALA A 289 -19.54 -9.88 -14.45
C ALA A 289 -18.66 -10.49 -15.54
N GLY A 290 -19.22 -10.85 -16.71
CA GLY A 290 -18.46 -11.35 -17.86
C GLY A 290 -17.45 -10.32 -18.36
N TRP A 291 -17.86 -9.06 -18.56
CA TRP A 291 -16.95 -7.98 -18.94
C TRP A 291 -15.89 -7.69 -17.87
N LEU A 292 -16.29 -7.69 -16.60
CA LEU A 292 -15.35 -7.52 -15.48
C LEU A 292 -14.30 -8.64 -15.48
N THR A 293 -14.75 -9.88 -15.60
CA THR A 293 -13.89 -11.08 -15.59
C THR A 293 -12.95 -11.07 -16.79
N ALA A 294 -13.44 -10.68 -17.98
CA ALA A 294 -12.59 -10.54 -19.16
C ALA A 294 -11.46 -9.52 -18.92
N GLY A 295 -11.75 -8.39 -18.27
CA GLY A 295 -10.72 -7.41 -17.90
C GLY A 295 -9.70 -7.99 -16.90
N VAL A 296 -10.17 -8.70 -15.87
CA VAL A 296 -9.30 -9.35 -14.87
C VAL A 296 -8.36 -10.34 -15.56
N LEU A 297 -8.92 -11.26 -16.35
CA LEU A 297 -8.16 -12.30 -17.04
C LEU A 297 -7.19 -11.70 -18.05
N ALA A 298 -7.58 -10.64 -18.77
CA ALA A 298 -6.69 -9.97 -19.72
C ALA A 298 -5.47 -9.35 -19.01
N ALA A 299 -5.67 -8.68 -17.87
CA ALA A 299 -4.56 -8.12 -17.10
C ALA A 299 -3.65 -9.22 -16.51
N LEU A 300 -4.23 -10.29 -15.96
CA LEU A 300 -3.46 -11.43 -15.44
C LEU A 300 -2.66 -12.11 -16.56
N ALA A 301 -3.29 -12.40 -17.69
CA ALA A 301 -2.63 -13.00 -18.85
C ALA A 301 -1.52 -12.11 -19.40
N ALA A 302 -1.76 -10.80 -19.55
CA ALA A 302 -0.75 -9.86 -20.01
C ALA A 302 0.46 -9.86 -19.07
N THR A 303 0.23 -9.72 -17.76
CA THR A 303 1.34 -9.69 -16.77
C THR A 303 2.09 -11.02 -16.70
N ALA A 304 1.40 -12.16 -16.82
CA ALA A 304 2.02 -13.47 -16.89
C ALA A 304 2.87 -13.65 -18.16
N LEU A 305 2.36 -13.25 -19.33
CA LEU A 305 3.08 -13.34 -20.61
C LEU A 305 4.32 -12.44 -20.62
N LEU A 306 4.19 -11.18 -20.16
CA LEU A 306 5.35 -10.31 -19.97
C LEU A 306 6.35 -10.95 -19.01
N SER A 307 5.87 -11.61 -17.95
CA SER A 307 6.75 -12.25 -16.99
C SER A 307 7.52 -13.43 -17.55
N LEU A 308 6.85 -14.28 -18.34
CA LEU A 308 7.49 -15.42 -18.99
C LEU A 308 8.57 -14.97 -19.99
N SER A 309 8.37 -13.83 -20.66
CA SER A 309 9.37 -13.30 -21.60
C SER A 309 10.67 -12.85 -20.93
N ILE A 310 10.70 -12.62 -19.61
CA ILE A 310 11.90 -12.20 -18.89
C ILE A 310 12.65 -13.40 -18.28
N ILE A 311 11.92 -14.41 -17.81
CA ILE A 311 12.53 -15.61 -17.19
C ILE A 311 13.15 -16.55 -18.24
N HIS A 312 12.70 -16.49 -19.50
CA HIS A 312 13.22 -17.32 -20.60
C HIS A 312 14.29 -16.64 -21.48
N ILE A 313 14.87 -15.52 -21.01
CA ILE A 313 16.04 -14.86 -21.61
C ILE A 313 17.24 -15.13 -20.71
#